data_AF-D3DJF1-F1
#
_entry.id   AF-D3DJF1-F1
#
_cell.length_a   1.000
_cell.length_b   1.000
_cell.length_c   1.000
_cell.angle_alpha   90.00
_cell.angle_beta   90.00
_cell.angle_gamma   90.00
#
_symmetry.space_group_name_H-M   'P 1'
#
loop_
_entity.id
_entity.type
_entity.pdbx_description
1 polymer ?
#
loop_
_entity_poly.entity_id
_entity_poly.type
_entity_poly.pdbx_seq_one_letter_code
_entity_poly.pdbx_strand_id
1 'polypeptide(L)'
;MRKLAMLLVILSGSVMAYPKGEQGKMHMWCEQNWEKCKEYRLEALKIREKYIPKERECVEKANTFQDMRSCMMDVREQMRREFYQLRKKMLMEVSPQP
;
A
#
# COMPACT_ATOMS: atom_id res chain seq x y z
N MET A 1 8.29 51.48 13.43
CA MET A 1 7.93 51.05 12.06
C MET A 1 8.66 49.76 11.71
N ARG A 2 8.04 48.60 11.97
CA ARG A 2 8.34 47.31 11.35
C ARG A 2 7.10 46.44 11.57
N LYS A 3 6.08 46.71 10.76
CA LYS A 3 4.81 46.00 10.74
C LYS A 3 4.95 44.79 9.80
N LEU A 4 4.42 43.66 10.26
CA LEU A 4 3.74 42.61 9.50
C LEU A 4 4.06 42.48 8.00
N ALA A 5 4.70 41.36 7.64
CA ALA A 5 4.47 40.69 6.35
C ALA A 5 4.20 39.21 6.69
N MET A 6 2.91 38.90 6.88
CA MET A 6 2.13 38.02 6.01
C MET A 6 2.43 36.52 6.17
N LEU A 7 1.60 35.90 7.00
CA LEU A 7 1.04 34.57 6.77
C LEU A 7 0.62 34.43 5.30
N LEU A 8 1.07 33.35 4.62
CA LEU A 8 0.32 32.51 3.65
C LEU A 8 1.27 31.85 2.64
N VAL A 9 1.75 30.65 2.95
CA VAL A 9 1.80 29.52 2.01
C VAL A 9 1.54 28.27 2.88
N ILE A 10 0.27 27.98 3.15
CA ILE A 10 -0.47 26.92 2.45
C ILE A 10 0.33 25.61 2.46
N LEU A 11 0.03 24.79 3.48
CA LEU A 11 -0.20 23.35 3.36
C LEU A 11 0.49 22.68 2.15
N SER A 12 1.81 22.52 2.19
CA SER A 12 2.44 21.39 1.52
C SER A 12 2.13 20.15 2.35
N GLY A 13 0.86 19.74 2.30
CA GLY A 13 0.44 18.41 2.68
C GLY A 13 1.43 17.45 2.05
N SER A 14 2.08 16.67 2.89
CA SER A 14 3.01 15.62 2.55
C SER A 14 2.30 14.58 1.68
N VAL A 15 2.21 14.87 0.38
CA VAL A 15 2.10 13.81 -0.62
C VAL A 15 3.43 13.09 -0.52
N MET A 16 3.45 11.99 0.24
CA MET A 16 4.49 10.98 0.15
C MET A 16 4.46 10.41 -1.26
N ALA A 17 4.94 11.18 -2.22
CA ALA A 17 5.23 10.75 -3.56
C ALA A 17 6.41 9.80 -3.44
N TYR A 18 6.13 8.50 -3.37
CA TYR A 18 7.16 7.49 -3.49
C TYR A 18 7.97 7.76 -4.77
N PRO A 19 9.31 7.71 -4.69
CA PRO A 19 10.15 8.11 -5.81
C PRO A 19 9.90 7.21 -7.02
N LYS A 20 9.53 7.80 -8.16
CA LYS A 20 9.31 7.13 -9.45
C LYS A 20 10.49 6.25 -9.90
N GLY A 21 11.69 6.47 -9.38
CA GLY A 21 12.89 5.68 -9.69
C GLY A 21 12.87 4.23 -9.20
N GLU A 22 12.11 3.90 -8.15
CA GLU A 22 12.06 2.53 -7.62
C GLU A 22 11.20 1.58 -8.46
N GLN A 23 10.17 2.10 -9.14
CA GLN A 23 9.32 1.28 -10.03
C GLN A 23 10.10 0.78 -11.25
N GLY A 24 11.00 1.61 -11.80
CA GLY A 24 11.88 1.20 -12.89
C GLY A 24 12.86 0.09 -12.48
N LYS A 25 13.44 0.19 -11.28
CA LYS A 25 14.32 -0.85 -10.72
C LYS A 25 13.60 -2.17 -10.48
N MET A 26 12.38 -2.12 -9.95
CA MET A 26 11.55 -3.31 -9.74
C MET A 26 11.22 -4.02 -11.06
N HIS A 27 10.88 -3.26 -12.10
CA HIS A 27 10.58 -3.83 -13.41
C HIS A 27 11.80 -4.56 -13.98
N MET A 28 12.96 -3.91 -14.03
CA MET A 28 14.21 -4.52 -14.51
C MET A 28 14.61 -5.74 -13.66
N TRP A 29 14.47 -5.67 -12.33
CA TRP A 29 14.76 -6.80 -11.46
C TRP A 29 13.86 -8.00 -11.75
N CYS A 30 12.56 -7.78 -12.00
CA CYS A 30 11.62 -8.83 -12.35
C CYS A 30 11.94 -9.50 -13.69
N GLU A 31 12.42 -8.74 -14.69
CA GLU A 31 12.88 -9.31 -15.96
C GLU A 31 14.07 -10.24 -15.77
N GLN A 32 14.98 -9.89 -14.85
CA GLN A 32 16.17 -10.69 -14.53
C GLN A 32 15.88 -11.86 -13.59
N ASN A 33 14.85 -11.74 -12.73
CA ASN A 33 14.53 -12.69 -11.66
C ASN A 33 13.09 -13.19 -11.79
N TRP A 34 12.74 -13.70 -12.98
CA TRP A 34 11.35 -13.96 -13.35
C TRP A 34 10.63 -14.95 -12.42
N GLU A 35 11.26 -16.07 -12.07
CA GLU A 35 10.66 -17.08 -11.18
C GLU A 35 10.29 -16.49 -9.82
N LYS A 36 11.18 -15.71 -9.23
CA LYS A 36 10.95 -15.06 -7.94
C LYS A 36 9.94 -13.92 -8.03
N CYS A 37 9.95 -13.17 -9.13
CA CYS A 37 8.91 -12.19 -9.40
C CYS A 37 7.52 -12.85 -9.49
N LYS A 38 7.40 -14.03 -10.11
CA LYS A 38 6.16 -14.82 -10.12
C LYS A 38 5.73 -15.23 -8.71
N GLU A 39 6.65 -15.71 -7.89
CA GLU A 39 6.36 -16.06 -6.48
C GLU A 39 5.73 -14.87 -5.74
N TYR A 40 6.33 -13.68 -5.84
CA TYR A 40 5.78 -12.48 -5.21
C TYR A 40 4.42 -12.05 -5.77
N ARG A 41 4.19 -12.22 -7.08
CA ARG A 41 2.87 -11.98 -7.68
C ARG A 41 1.82 -12.96 -7.16
N LEU A 42 2.19 -14.23 -7.00
CA LEU A 42 1.32 -15.25 -6.43
C LEU A 42 1.05 -14.99 -4.94
N GLU A 43 2.04 -14.57 -4.16
CA GLU A 43 1.83 -14.15 -2.77
C GLU A 43 0.89 -12.94 -2.67
N ALA A 44 1.02 -11.97 -3.57
CA ALA A 44 0.10 -10.83 -3.64
C ALA A 44 -1.35 -11.27 -3.93
N LEU A 45 -1.55 -12.28 -4.78
CA LEU A 45 -2.86 -12.86 -5.05
C LEU A 45 -3.41 -13.59 -3.82
N LYS A 46 -2.60 -14.41 -3.15
CA LYS A 46 -2.98 -15.09 -1.90
C LYS A 46 -3.44 -14.12 -0.81
N ILE A 47 -2.78 -12.96 -0.69
CA ILE A 47 -3.24 -11.90 0.23
C ILE A 47 -4.65 -11.47 -0.17
N ARG A 48 -4.93 -11.13 -1.44
CA ARG A 48 -6.29 -10.73 -1.85
C ARG A 48 -7.32 -11.80 -1.56
N GLU A 49 -7.03 -13.04 -1.93
CA GLU A 49 -7.91 -14.19 -1.73
C GLU A 49 -8.26 -14.40 -0.26
N LYS A 50 -7.27 -14.23 0.64
CA LYS A 50 -7.48 -14.30 2.10
C LYS A 50 -8.46 -13.26 2.62
N TYR A 51 -8.53 -12.08 1.99
CA TYR A 51 -9.37 -10.98 2.47
C TYR A 51 -10.77 -10.93 1.83
N ILE A 52 -10.99 -11.60 0.69
CA ILE A 52 -12.32 -11.71 0.05
C ILE A 52 -13.40 -12.23 1.03
N PRO A 53 -13.19 -13.31 1.81
CA PRO A 53 -14.19 -13.77 2.78
C PRO A 53 -14.49 -12.75 3.88
N LYS A 54 -13.50 -11.95 4.29
CA LYS A 54 -13.68 -10.91 5.31
C LYS A 54 -14.46 -9.71 4.79
N GLU A 55 -14.19 -9.30 3.55
CA GLU A 55 -14.98 -8.28 2.87
C GLU A 55 -16.43 -8.74 2.70
N ARG A 56 -16.65 -10.01 2.33
CA ARG A 56 -17.98 -10.63 2.29
C ARG A 56 -18.67 -10.57 3.65
N GLU A 57 -17.99 -10.96 4.71
CA GLU A 57 -18.52 -10.92 6.07
C GLU A 57 -18.95 -9.50 6.48
N CYS A 58 -18.18 -8.47 6.12
CA CYS A 58 -18.56 -7.08 6.34
C CYS A 58 -19.87 -6.70 5.67
N VAL A 59 -20.18 -7.27 4.49
CA VAL A 59 -21.45 -7.03 3.78
C VAL A 59 -22.58 -7.82 4.42
N GLU A 60 -22.36 -9.10 4.73
CA GLU A 60 -23.40 -10.01 5.23
C GLU A 60 -23.87 -9.66 6.64
N LYS A 61 -22.97 -9.14 7.50
CA LYS A 61 -23.27 -8.88 8.92
C LYS A 61 -23.62 -7.44 9.24
N ALA A 62 -23.44 -6.50 8.31
CA ALA A 62 -23.70 -5.10 8.60
C ALA A 62 -25.19 -4.80 8.71
N ASN A 63 -25.59 -4.12 9.80
CA ASN A 63 -26.95 -3.66 10.00
C ASN A 63 -27.20 -2.32 9.29
N THR A 64 -26.15 -1.53 9.07
CA THR A 64 -26.21 -0.25 8.40
C THR A 64 -25.06 -0.08 7.40
N PHE A 65 -25.22 0.87 6.47
CA PHE A 65 -24.14 1.24 5.56
C PHE A 65 -22.89 1.72 6.31
N GLN A 66 -23.06 2.41 7.44
CA GLN A 66 -21.94 2.92 8.22
C GLN A 66 -21.16 1.78 8.90
N ASP A 67 -21.84 0.75 9.39
CA ASP A 67 -21.19 -0.44 9.96
C ASP A 67 -20.39 -1.19 8.89
N MET A 68 -20.99 -1.40 7.72
CA MET A 68 -20.31 -2.02 6.57
C MET A 68 -19.06 -1.22 6.19
N ARG A 69 -19.19 0.11 6.09
CA ARG A 69 -18.08 1.01 5.74
C ARG A 69 -16.95 0.93 6.76
N SER A 70 -17.27 0.93 8.05
CA SER A 70 -16.27 0.79 9.11
C SER A 70 -15.53 -0.55 9.03
N CYS A 71 -16.27 -1.65 8.93
CA CYS A 71 -15.71 -3.00 8.80
C CYS A 71 -14.79 -3.12 7.57
N MET A 72 -15.22 -2.62 6.41
CA MET A 72 -14.43 -2.63 5.18
C MET A 72 -13.13 -1.82 5.33
N MET A 73 -13.14 -0.70 6.05
CA MET A 73 -11.94 0.10 6.29
C MET A 73 -10.92 -0.68 7.13
N ASP A 74 -11.37 -1.37 8.18
CA ASP A 74 -10.51 -2.19 9.04
C ASP A 74 -9.90 -3.36 8.26
N VAL A 75 -10.73 -4.06 7.47
CA VAL A 75 -10.30 -5.15 6.59
C VAL A 75 -9.24 -4.67 5.58
N ARG A 76 -9.46 -3.51 4.95
CA ARG A 76 -8.51 -2.91 4.00
C ARG A 76 -7.20 -2.49 4.65
N GLU A 77 -7.25 -1.95 5.86
CA GLU A 77 -6.05 -1.55 6.59
C GLU A 77 -5.21 -2.77 7.00
N GLN A 78 -5.85 -3.87 7.44
CA GLN A 78 -5.15 -5.13 7.67
C GLN A 78 -4.49 -5.66 6.39
N MET A 79 -5.23 -5.70 5.28
CA MET A 79 -4.70 -6.15 3.98
C MET A 79 -3.53 -5.27 3.51
N ARG A 80 -3.63 -3.96 3.69
CA ARG A 80 -2.56 -3.00 3.35
C ARG A 80 -1.27 -3.29 4.12
N ARG A 81 -1.36 -3.68 5.40
CA ARG A 81 -0.18 -4.04 6.21
C ARG A 81 0.51 -5.27 5.67
N GLU A 82 -0.22 -6.30 5.26
CA GLU A 82 0.36 -7.50 4.66
C GLU A 82 1.03 -7.18 3.31
N PHE A 83 0.37 -6.38 2.45
CA PHE A 83 0.98 -5.89 1.22
C PHE A 83 2.24 -5.06 1.46
N TYR A 84 2.25 -4.23 2.50
CA TYR A 84 3.43 -3.45 2.86
C TYR A 84 4.60 -4.35 3.24
N GLN A 85 4.37 -5.40 4.03
CA GLN A 85 5.42 -6.37 4.38
C GLN A 85 5.93 -7.13 3.15
N LEU A 86 5.03 -7.57 2.27
CA LEU A 86 5.40 -8.20 1.00
C LEU A 86 6.28 -7.28 0.16
N ARG A 87 5.84 -6.03 -0.04
CA ARG A 87 6.61 -5.03 -0.80
C ARG A 87 7.96 -4.73 -0.16
N LYS A 88 8.04 -4.68 1.17
CA LYS A 88 9.30 -4.48 1.88
C LYS A 88 10.29 -5.61 1.60
N LYS A 89 9.84 -6.87 1.63
CA LYS A 89 10.67 -8.03 1.25
C LYS A 89 11.19 -7.90 -0.18
N MET A 90 10.30 -7.61 -1.14
CA MET A 90 10.69 -7.41 -2.54
C MET A 90 11.74 -6.29 -2.69
N LEU A 91 11.54 -5.15 -2.02
CA LEU A 91 12.47 -4.02 -2.08
C LEU A 91 13.87 -4.35 -1.56
N MET A 92 13.97 -5.17 -0.50
CA MET A 92 15.27 -5.62 0.03
C MET A 92 16.02 -6.50 -0.98
N GLU A 93 15.32 -7.18 -1.88
CA GLU A 93 15.96 -7.99 -2.92
C GLU A 93 16.30 -7.19 -4.19
N VAL A 94 15.47 -6.19 -4.53
CA VAL A 94 15.70 -5.30 -5.68
C VAL A 94 16.86 -4.34 -5.42
N SER A 95 17.01 -3.88 -4.19
CA SER A 95 18.05 -2.95 -3.78
C SER A 95 18.51 -3.29 -2.37
N PRO A 96 19.35 -4.33 -2.20
CA PRO A 96 19.90 -4.69 -0.91
C PRO A 96 20.59 -3.47 -0.28
N GLN A 97 20.25 -3.15 0.96
CA GLN A 97 21.02 -2.17 1.71
C GLN A 97 22.33 -2.85 2.16
N PRO A 98 23.48 -2.15 2.06
CA PRO A 98 24.77 -2.68 2.52
C PRO A 98 24.79 -2.96 4.01
#